data_AF-A0A060CKA3-F1
#
_entry.id   AF-A0A060CKA3-F1
#
_cell.length_a   1.000
_cell.length_b   1.000
_cell.length_c   1.000
_cell.angle_alpha   90.00
_cell.angle_beta   90.00
_cell.angle_gamma   90.00
#
_symmetry.space_group_name_H-M   'P 1'
#
loop_
_entity.id
_entity.type
_entity.pdbx_description
1 polymer ?
#
loop_
_entity_poly.entity_id
_entity_poly.type
_entity_poly.pdbx_seq_one_letter_code
_entity_poly.pdbx_strand_id
1 'polypeptide(L)'
;MSTAHTRPPKAFDDDPDTKWSAGENTSGWLQRQFDTPRVIVGYSVRSWNGVDPNASNANNTGTYDAPKAWSFEGSTDGSTWVVLDTEFGQTDWSLGETRFFSFDNETAYTYYRINVSSIN
;
A
#
# COMPACT_ATOMS: atom_id res chain seq x y z
N MET A 1 25.75 2.83 4.67
CA MET A 1 24.50 2.18 5.12
C MET A 1 23.33 2.98 4.56
N SER A 2 22.97 2.73 3.30
CA SER A 2 21.81 3.35 2.65
C SER A 2 21.00 2.19 2.09
N THR A 3 20.06 1.71 2.89
CA THR A 3 19.08 0.72 2.44
C THR A 3 18.06 1.47 1.60
N ALA A 4 18.23 1.34 0.29
CA ALA A 4 17.34 1.89 -0.73
C ALA A 4 15.91 1.42 -0.44
N HIS A 5 15.04 2.34 -0.07
CA HIS A 5 13.60 2.10 -0.06
C HIS A 5 13.18 1.92 -1.52
N THR A 6 12.78 0.70 -1.87
CA THR A 6 12.41 0.27 -3.22
C THR A 6 11.20 1.06 -3.72
N ARG A 7 11.50 2.23 -4.31
CA ARG A 7 10.73 3.03 -5.27
C ARG A 7 9.23 3.18 -4.95
N PRO A 8 8.87 4.09 -4.02
CA PRO A 8 7.50 4.59 -3.84
C PRO A 8 6.75 4.99 -5.13
N PRO A 9 7.38 5.45 -6.24
CA PRO A 9 6.65 5.81 -7.46
C PRO A 9 5.87 4.65 -8.09
N LYS A 10 6.31 3.40 -7.90
CA LYS A 10 5.71 2.20 -8.52
C LYS A 10 4.33 1.82 -7.97
N ALA A 11 3.96 2.34 -6.81
CA ALA A 11 2.60 2.17 -6.28
C ALA A 11 1.61 3.19 -6.88
N PHE A 12 2.11 4.20 -7.60
CA PHE A 12 1.33 5.34 -8.08
C PHE A 12 1.64 5.68 -9.56
N ASP A 13 2.25 4.77 -10.32
CA ASP A 13 2.64 4.99 -11.73
C ASP A 13 1.62 4.43 -12.74
N ASP A 14 0.52 3.85 -12.27
CA ASP A 14 -0.52 3.24 -13.10
C ASP A 14 0.00 2.09 -13.99
N ASP A 15 1.20 1.58 -13.70
CA ASP A 15 1.85 0.46 -14.41
C ASP A 15 1.62 -0.86 -13.63
N PRO A 16 0.80 -1.79 -14.17
CA PRO A 16 0.49 -3.04 -13.48
C PRO A 16 1.67 -4.02 -13.37
N ASP A 17 2.77 -3.77 -14.10
CA ASP A 17 3.95 -4.64 -14.10
C ASP A 17 4.99 -4.22 -13.06
N THR A 18 4.72 -3.17 -12.28
CA THR A 18 5.60 -2.73 -11.21
C THR A 18 4.95 -2.84 -9.83
N LYS A 19 5.73 -3.27 -8.82
CA LYS A 19 5.26 -3.40 -7.43
C LYS A 19 6.08 -2.54 -6.48
N TRP A 20 5.42 -2.03 -5.46
CA TRP A 20 6.07 -1.78 -4.18
C TRP A 20 5.97 -3.04 -3.32
N SER A 21 7.06 -3.36 -2.64
CA SER A 21 7.11 -4.41 -1.64
C SER A 21 7.85 -3.85 -0.43
N ALA A 22 7.40 -4.21 0.76
CA ALA A 22 8.08 -3.91 2.02
C ALA A 22 9.43 -4.65 2.17
N GLY A 23 9.81 -5.48 1.18
CA GLY A 23 11.00 -6.33 1.22
C GLY A 23 10.78 -7.55 2.11
N GLU A 24 11.82 -8.02 2.81
CA GLU A 24 11.70 -9.09 3.82
C GLU A 24 10.92 -8.65 5.08
N ASN A 25 10.54 -7.37 5.17
CA ASN A 25 9.73 -6.86 6.27
C ASN A 25 8.26 -7.15 5.99
N THR A 26 7.56 -7.69 6.98
CA THR A 26 6.11 -7.92 6.91
C THR A 26 5.29 -6.64 7.06
N SER A 27 5.94 -5.47 7.21
CA SER A 27 5.31 -4.17 7.43
C SER A 27 6.07 -3.04 6.75
N GLY A 28 5.36 -1.95 6.45
CA GLY A 28 5.90 -0.76 5.80
C GLY A 28 4.80 0.18 5.32
N TRP A 29 5.14 1.38 4.87
CA TRP A 29 4.16 2.36 4.40
C TRP A 29 4.43 2.87 2.99
N LEU A 30 3.34 3.19 2.32
CA LEU A 30 3.28 3.84 1.02
C LEU A 30 2.61 5.19 1.19
N GLN A 31 3.35 6.28 0.93
CA GLN A 31 2.85 7.64 1.10
C GLN A 31 2.76 8.37 -0.23
N ARG A 32 1.71 9.18 -0.37
CA ARG A 32 1.54 10.17 -1.42
C ARG A 32 1.34 11.56 -0.81
N GLN A 33 1.99 12.55 -1.40
CA GLN A 33 1.73 13.97 -1.16
C GLN A 33 0.96 14.55 -2.37
N PHE A 34 -0.01 15.41 -2.09
CA PHE A 34 -0.71 16.21 -3.08
C PHE A 34 -0.25 17.68 -3.02
N ASP A 35 -0.22 18.35 -4.17
CA ASP A 35 0.14 19.78 -4.24
C ASP A 35 -0.90 20.68 -3.55
N THR A 36 -2.15 20.22 -3.52
CA THR A 36 -3.28 20.86 -2.83
C THR A 36 -4.00 19.82 -1.97
N PRO A 37 -4.43 20.15 -0.74
CA PRO A 37 -5.20 19.21 0.10
C PRO A 37 -6.44 18.70 -0.64
N ARG A 38 -6.71 17.40 -0.53
CA ARG A 38 -7.87 16.75 -1.16
C ARG A 38 -8.70 16.01 -0.13
N VAL A 39 -10.01 15.91 -0.34
CA VAL A 39 -10.86 14.96 0.37
C VAL A 39 -10.83 13.64 -0.39
N ILE A 40 -10.20 12.63 0.21
CA ILE A 40 -10.25 11.25 -0.30
C ILE A 40 -11.26 10.47 0.53
N VAL A 41 -12.09 9.70 -0.16
CA VAL A 41 -13.17 8.87 0.41
C VAL A 41 -13.05 7.39 0.03
N GLY A 42 -11.97 7.03 -0.67
CA GLY A 42 -11.72 5.64 -1.06
C GLY A 42 -10.37 5.45 -1.74
N TYR A 43 -9.95 4.20 -1.78
CA TYR A 43 -8.69 3.75 -2.38
C TYR A 43 -8.85 2.33 -2.91
N SER A 44 -7.89 1.90 -3.73
CA SER A 44 -7.81 0.51 -4.18
C SER A 44 -6.44 -0.06 -3.89
N VAL A 45 -6.40 -1.35 -3.56
CA VAL A 45 -5.17 -2.12 -3.40
C VAL A 45 -5.17 -3.23 -4.45
N ARG A 46 -4.07 -3.36 -5.18
CA ARG A 46 -3.90 -4.37 -6.23
C ARG A 46 -2.76 -5.31 -5.88
N SER A 47 -3.02 -6.62 -5.90
CA SER A 47 -1.97 -7.64 -5.83
C SER A 47 -1.16 -7.61 -7.13
N TRP A 48 0.15 -7.81 -7.03
CA TRP A 48 1.02 -7.89 -8.20
C TRP A 48 0.67 -9.11 -9.06
N ASN A 49 0.59 -8.92 -10.39
CA ASN A 49 0.28 -9.98 -11.34
C ASN A 49 1.55 -10.69 -11.83
N GLY A 50 2.38 -11.19 -10.92
CA GLY A 50 3.67 -11.76 -11.29
C GLY A 50 4.26 -12.74 -10.29
N VAL A 51 5.40 -13.29 -10.70
CA VAL A 51 6.24 -14.22 -9.93
C VAL A 51 7.63 -13.62 -9.87
N ASP A 52 8.22 -13.53 -8.68
CA ASP A 52 9.58 -13.08 -8.45
C ASP A 52 10.55 -14.26 -8.66
N PRO A 53 11.30 -14.30 -9.78
CA PRO A 53 12.20 -15.42 -10.04
C PRO A 53 13.40 -15.46 -9.09
N ASN A 54 13.62 -14.41 -8.29
CA ASN A 54 14.74 -14.30 -7.36
C ASN A 54 14.34 -14.49 -5.89
N ALA A 55 13.07 -14.83 -5.62
CA ALA A 55 12.63 -15.11 -4.26
C ALA A 55 13.43 -16.28 -3.66
N SER A 56 13.93 -16.08 -2.43
CA SER A 56 14.72 -17.07 -1.70
C SER A 56 13.88 -18.22 -1.09
N ASN A 57 12.55 -18.14 -1.22
CA ASN A 57 11.59 -19.09 -0.68
C ASN A 57 10.51 -19.44 -1.74
N ALA A 58 9.66 -20.42 -1.42
CA ALA A 58 8.57 -20.85 -2.31
C ALA A 58 7.43 -19.81 -2.44
N ASN A 59 7.47 -18.72 -1.65
CA ASN A 59 6.45 -17.67 -1.63
C ASN A 59 6.81 -16.57 -2.62
N ASN A 60 6.87 -16.93 -3.91
CA ASN A 60 7.41 -16.06 -4.94
C ASN A 60 6.34 -15.35 -5.78
N THR A 61 5.06 -15.49 -5.47
CA THR A 61 3.97 -14.87 -6.23
C THR A 61 3.52 -13.55 -5.61
N GLY A 62 2.98 -12.64 -6.42
CA GLY A 62 2.42 -11.37 -5.95
C GLY A 62 1.23 -11.49 -4.97
N THR A 63 0.69 -12.70 -4.79
CA THR A 63 -0.34 -13.00 -3.77
C THR A 63 0.24 -13.13 -2.37
N TYR A 64 1.52 -13.48 -2.21
CA TYR A 64 2.19 -13.54 -0.90
C TYR A 64 2.57 -12.13 -0.41
N ASP A 65 3.07 -11.28 -1.31
CA ASP A 65 3.41 -9.90 -0.96
C ASP A 65 2.18 -8.99 -0.73
N ALA A 66 0.97 -9.49 -1.02
CA ALA A 66 -0.25 -8.71 -0.88
C ALA A 66 -0.55 -8.41 0.60
N PRO A 67 -0.99 -7.19 0.94
CA PRO A 67 -1.23 -6.81 2.33
C PRO A 67 -2.47 -7.54 2.89
N LYS A 68 -2.36 -7.96 4.15
CA LYS A 68 -3.46 -8.59 4.94
C LYS A 68 -4.11 -7.65 5.94
N ALA A 69 -3.33 -6.69 6.44
CA ALA A 69 -3.81 -5.69 7.38
C ALA A 69 -3.05 -4.37 7.22
N TRP A 70 -3.77 -3.26 7.25
CA TRP A 70 -3.22 -1.92 7.14
C TRP A 70 -4.18 -0.85 7.66
N SER A 71 -3.65 0.34 7.91
CA SER A 71 -4.44 1.57 8.06
C SER A 71 -4.27 2.46 6.84
N PHE A 72 -5.36 3.12 6.43
CA PHE A 72 -5.30 4.27 5.52
C PHE A 72 -5.35 5.54 6.35
N GLU A 73 -4.38 6.42 6.16
CA GLU A 73 -4.15 7.55 7.05
C GLU A 73 -3.98 8.86 6.28
N GLY A 74 -4.51 9.94 6.84
CA GLY A 74 -4.36 11.31 6.34
C GLY A 74 -3.49 12.16 7.26
N SER A 75 -2.74 13.10 6.69
CA SER A 75 -1.93 14.06 7.44
C SER A 75 -1.87 15.43 6.74
N THR A 76 -1.84 16.49 7.54
CA THR A 76 -1.68 17.88 7.05
C THR A 76 -0.21 18.31 7.01
N ASP A 77 0.67 17.67 7.78
CA ASP A 77 2.07 18.07 8.01
C ASP A 77 3.09 16.97 7.65
N GLY A 78 2.62 15.77 7.29
CA GLY A 78 3.44 14.60 6.96
C GLY A 78 4.08 13.91 8.18
N SER A 79 3.78 14.37 9.40
CA SER A 79 4.37 13.88 10.65
C SER A 79 3.31 13.33 11.61
N THR A 80 2.17 14.01 11.73
CA THR A 80 1.03 13.61 12.54
C THR A 80 -0.04 12.98 11.66
N TRP A 81 -0.46 11.76 11.98
CA TRP A 81 -1.35 10.97 11.12
C TRP A 81 -2.68 10.67 11.80
N VAL A 82 -3.77 10.85 11.06
CA VAL A 82 -5.14 10.48 11.44
C VAL A 82 -5.52 9.22 10.69
N VAL A 83 -5.95 8.19 11.41
CA VAL A 83 -6.49 6.97 10.80
C VAL A 83 -7.88 7.28 10.24
N LEU A 84 -8.04 7.08 8.94
CA LEU A 84 -9.29 7.31 8.22
C LEU A 84 -10.02 5.99 7.94
N ASP A 85 -9.27 4.91 7.77
CA ASP A 85 -9.80 3.56 7.55
C ASP A 85 -8.82 2.51 8.11
N THR A 86 -9.35 1.34 8.49
CA THR A 86 -8.55 0.21 8.99
C THR A 86 -9.08 -1.11 8.44
N GLU A 87 -8.20 -1.83 7.77
CA GLU A 87 -8.51 -3.10 7.13
C GLU A 87 -7.74 -4.24 7.77
N PHE A 88 -8.42 -5.37 7.99
CA PHE A 88 -7.86 -6.60 8.54
C PHE A 88 -8.42 -7.81 7.80
N GLY A 89 -7.69 -8.93 7.85
CA GLY A 89 -8.18 -10.21 7.34
C GLY A 89 -8.33 -10.25 5.82
N GLN A 90 -7.61 -9.38 5.11
CA GLN A 90 -7.61 -9.34 3.65
C GLN A 90 -6.72 -10.47 3.12
N THR A 91 -7.23 -11.70 3.16
CA THR A 91 -6.55 -12.92 2.72
C THR A 91 -7.01 -13.37 1.33
N ASP A 92 -6.45 -14.48 0.84
CA ASP A 92 -6.91 -15.18 -0.37
C ASP A 92 -6.88 -14.33 -1.63
N TRP A 93 -5.85 -13.49 -1.76
CA TRP A 93 -5.62 -12.68 -2.95
C TRP A 93 -5.40 -13.57 -4.18
N SER A 94 -6.00 -13.17 -5.30
CA SER A 94 -5.66 -13.68 -6.63
C SER A 94 -4.60 -12.79 -7.29
N LEU A 95 -3.79 -13.37 -8.19
CA LEU A 95 -2.81 -12.61 -8.98
C LEU A 95 -3.50 -11.49 -9.75
N GLY A 96 -3.02 -10.25 -9.58
CA GLY A 96 -3.60 -9.09 -10.24
C GLY A 96 -4.98 -8.69 -9.72
N GLU A 97 -5.47 -9.26 -8.62
CA GLU A 97 -6.74 -8.86 -8.02
C GLU A 97 -6.66 -7.42 -7.53
N THR A 98 -7.74 -6.66 -7.73
CA THR A 98 -7.89 -5.30 -7.20
C THR A 98 -9.08 -5.26 -6.26
N ARG A 99 -8.83 -4.84 -5.02
CA ARG A 99 -9.87 -4.60 -4.01
C ARG A 99 -10.05 -3.11 -3.82
N PHE A 100 -11.30 -2.69 -3.66
CA PHE A 100 -11.70 -1.30 -3.50
C PHE A 100 -12.28 -1.09 -2.10
N PHE A 101 -11.87 -0.01 -1.46
CA PHE A 101 -12.23 0.33 -0.10
C PHE A 101 -12.76 1.76 -0.09
N SER A 102 -13.85 2.00 0.64
CA SER A 102 -14.49 3.30 0.79
C SER A 102 -14.75 3.59 2.25
N PHE A 103 -14.59 4.83 2.64
CA PHE A 103 -14.76 5.29 4.01
C PHE A 103 -15.30 6.72 4.03
N ASP A 104 -15.92 7.10 5.15
CA ASP A 104 -16.44 8.45 5.32
C ASP A 104 -15.32 9.41 5.70
N ASN A 105 -15.18 10.49 4.95
CA ASN A 105 -14.25 11.56 5.26
C ASN A 105 -14.71 12.88 4.66
N GLU A 106 -14.74 13.92 5.49
CA GLU A 106 -15.06 15.29 5.08
C GLU A 106 -13.83 16.21 5.17
N THR A 107 -12.72 15.72 5.73
CA THR A 107 -11.51 16.51 5.96
C THR A 107 -10.52 16.32 4.81
N ALA A 108 -10.01 17.44 4.29
CA ALA A 108 -8.96 17.42 3.27
C ALA A 108 -7.58 17.28 3.91
N TYR A 109 -6.74 16.38 3.37
CA TYR A 109 -5.36 16.20 3.80
C TYR A 109 -4.37 16.41 2.64
N THR A 110 -3.15 16.84 2.98
CA THR A 110 -2.06 17.04 2.02
C THR A 110 -1.31 15.73 1.76
N TYR A 111 -1.20 14.90 2.79
CA TYR A 111 -0.52 13.63 2.77
C TYR A 111 -1.50 12.50 3.04
N TYR A 112 -1.35 11.42 2.30
CA TYR A 112 -2.07 10.18 2.52
C TYR A 112 -1.08 9.03 2.51
N ARG A 113 -1.31 8.02 3.35
CA ARG A 113 -0.54 6.78 3.30
C ARG A 113 -1.37 5.54 3.57
N ILE A 114 -0.95 4.43 2.99
CA ILE A 114 -1.28 3.09 3.47
C ILE A 114 -0.12 2.65 4.36
N ASN A 115 -0.42 2.28 5.60
CA ASN A 115 0.54 1.76 6.56
C ASN A 115 0.25 0.26 6.79
N VAL A 116 0.98 -0.60 6.07
CA VAL A 116 0.84 -2.06 6.10
C VAL A 116 1.47 -2.62 7.36
N SER A 117 0.69 -3.37 8.13
CA SER A 117 1.15 -4.03 9.35
C SER A 117 1.41 -5.53 9.16
N SER A 118 0.80 -6.16 8.16
CA SER A 118 1.10 -7.55 7.76
C SER A 118 0.79 -7.82 6.29
N ILE A 119 1.53 -8.76 5.70
CA ILE A 119 1.35 -9.30 4.35
C ILE A 119 0.98 -10.79 4.40
N ASN A 120 0.67 -11.39 3.25
CA ASN A 120 0.17 -12.75 3.16
C ASN A 120 1.21 -13.85 3.42
#